data_AF-A0A4Q2K0L7-F1
#
_entry.id   AF-A0A4Q2K0L7-F1
#
_cell.length_a   1.000
_cell.length_b   1.000
_cell.length_c   1.000
_cell.angle_alpha   90.00
_cell.angle_beta   90.00
_cell.angle_gamma   90.00
#
_symmetry.space_group_name_H-M   'P 1'
#
loop_
_entity.id
_entity.type
_entity.pdbx_description
1 polymer ?
#
loop_
_entity_poly.entity_id
_entity_poly.type
_entity_poly.pdbx_seq_one_letter_code
_entity_poly.pdbx_strand_id
1 'polypeptide(L)'
;MSVGFYLDQSRCTGCRACQVVCKDKNRLEVGTLYREAHSYTVGEFPSVKGFSYSFGCNHCDDAICLKNCPTGAIYKAADGTVIQDQSKCIGCRMCVMSCPYGQPKYFPEKGVSGKCDGCYGLRQEGAQPACVAGCPNRALDFGDVDELRAKYGSNLDNGTIVVLPSPEETHPNILIKTKECAFSEDARELTW
;
A
#
# COMPACT_ATOMS: atom_id res chain seq x y z
N MET A 1 10.89 14.92 1.19
CA MET A 1 11.30 13.59 0.68
C MET A 1 10.07 12.72 0.69
N SER A 2 9.72 12.17 -0.46
CA SER A 2 8.51 11.38 -0.66
C SER A 2 8.94 9.94 -0.90
N VAL A 3 8.54 9.04 -0.01
CA VAL A 3 8.91 7.62 -0.08
C VAL A 3 7.67 6.76 -0.27
N GLY A 4 7.81 5.73 -1.10
CA GLY A 4 6.67 5.02 -1.63
C GLY A 4 7.00 3.62 -2.09
N PHE A 5 5.96 2.91 -2.51
CA PHE A 5 6.10 1.61 -3.14
C PHE A 5 6.19 1.75 -4.65
N TYR A 6 6.91 0.83 -5.28
CA TYR A 6 6.80 0.53 -6.70
C TYR A 6 6.14 -0.84 -6.88
N LEU A 7 5.25 -0.97 -7.86
CA LEU A 7 4.60 -2.22 -8.26
C LEU A 7 4.69 -2.44 -9.76
N ASP A 8 5.19 -3.61 -10.17
CA ASP A 8 5.19 -4.08 -11.55
C ASP A 8 4.03 -5.04 -11.81
N GLN A 9 2.96 -4.57 -12.46
CA GLN A 9 1.81 -5.42 -12.80
C GLN A 9 2.11 -6.46 -13.88
N SER A 10 3.20 -6.33 -14.64
CA SER A 10 3.65 -7.37 -15.57
C SER A 10 4.25 -8.59 -14.85
N ARG A 11 4.68 -8.42 -13.59
CA ARG A 11 5.29 -9.45 -12.75
C ARG A 11 4.42 -9.88 -11.57
N CYS A 12 3.51 -9.02 -11.12
CA CYS A 12 2.60 -9.34 -10.03
C CYS A 12 1.55 -10.36 -10.49
N THR A 13 1.54 -11.53 -9.86
CA THR A 13 0.58 -12.61 -10.13
C THR A 13 -0.53 -12.71 -9.06
N GLY A 14 -0.54 -11.79 -8.09
CA GLY A 14 -1.50 -11.85 -6.99
C GLY A 14 -1.30 -13.02 -6.04
N CYS A 15 -0.10 -13.61 -5.96
CA CYS A 15 0.19 -14.80 -5.14
C CYS A 15 0.06 -14.62 -3.62
N ARG A 16 -0.19 -13.39 -3.13
CA ARG A 16 -0.34 -13.04 -1.70
C ARG A 16 0.87 -13.34 -0.81
N ALA A 17 2.04 -13.66 -1.38
CA ALA A 17 3.27 -13.82 -0.59
C ALA A 17 3.61 -12.54 0.21
N CYS A 18 3.48 -11.37 -0.42
CA CYS A 18 3.71 -10.06 0.22
C CYS A 18 2.76 -9.79 1.41
N GLN A 19 1.56 -10.37 1.39
CA GLN A 19 0.57 -10.29 2.46
C GLN A 19 1.01 -11.16 3.65
N VAL A 20 1.40 -12.42 3.38
CA VAL A 20 1.84 -13.37 4.42
C VAL A 20 3.07 -12.85 5.17
N VAL A 21 4.11 -12.43 4.46
CA VAL A 21 5.34 -11.92 5.09
C VAL A 21 5.12 -10.61 5.84
N CYS A 22 4.23 -9.74 5.36
CA CYS A 22 3.87 -8.50 6.06
C CYS A 22 3.15 -8.81 7.37
N LYS A 23 2.22 -9.78 7.34
CA LYS A 23 1.50 -10.25 8.51
C LYS A 23 2.43 -10.89 9.53
N ASP A 24 3.33 -11.76 9.10
CA ASP A 24 4.31 -12.43 9.95
C ASP A 24 5.24 -11.43 10.64
N LYS A 25 5.90 -10.56 9.86
CA LYS A 25 6.80 -9.51 10.38
C LYS A 25 6.13 -8.62 11.42
N ASN A 26 4.84 -8.28 11.22
CA ASN A 26 4.11 -7.38 12.10
C ASN A 26 3.30 -8.11 13.18
N ARG A 27 3.34 -9.45 13.24
CA ARG A 27 2.57 -10.28 14.16
C ARG A 27 1.07 -9.90 14.17
N LEU A 28 0.48 -9.78 12.98
CA LEU A 28 -0.93 -9.39 12.84
C LEU A 28 -1.84 -10.60 13.09
N GLU A 29 -2.94 -10.36 13.80
CA GLU A 29 -3.95 -11.37 14.08
C GLU A 29 -4.68 -11.86 12.82
N VAL A 30 -5.40 -12.99 12.94
CA VAL A 30 -6.31 -13.50 11.90
C VAL A 30 -7.31 -12.39 11.50
N GLY A 31 -7.53 -12.22 10.20
CA GLY A 31 -8.38 -11.17 9.65
C GLY A 31 -7.74 -9.78 9.52
N THR A 32 -6.60 -9.50 10.15
CA THR A 32 -5.92 -8.20 10.00
C THR A 32 -4.76 -8.25 9.03
N LEU A 33 -4.79 -7.36 8.02
CA LEU A 33 -3.79 -7.26 6.98
C LEU A 33 -3.38 -5.79 6.80
N TYR A 34 -2.07 -5.52 6.74
CA TYR A 34 -1.54 -4.20 6.35
C TYR A 34 -1.20 -4.10 4.87
N ARG A 35 -1.14 -5.24 4.20
CA ARG A 35 -0.93 -5.34 2.76
C ARG A 35 -1.77 -6.50 2.24
N GLU A 36 -2.46 -6.28 1.15
CA GLU A 36 -3.38 -7.23 0.52
C GLU A 36 -3.01 -7.36 -0.95
N ALA A 37 -3.31 -8.48 -1.57
CA ALA A 37 -3.16 -8.64 -3.01
C ALA A 37 -4.45 -9.23 -3.61
N HIS A 38 -5.05 -8.46 -4.51
CA HIS A 38 -6.27 -8.85 -5.22
C HIS A 38 -5.98 -8.95 -6.71
N SER A 39 -6.81 -9.74 -7.40
CA SER A 39 -6.70 -9.97 -8.84
C SER A 39 -8.02 -9.60 -9.50
N TYR A 40 -7.93 -9.06 -10.70
CA TYR A 40 -9.07 -8.54 -11.45
C TYR A 40 -9.05 -9.08 -12.87
N THR A 41 -10.24 -9.35 -13.41
CA THR A 41 -10.46 -9.64 -14.82
C THR A 41 -11.16 -8.49 -15.52
N VAL A 42 -10.90 -8.35 -16.81
CA VAL A 42 -11.47 -7.32 -17.69
C VAL A 42 -11.87 -7.97 -19.01
N GLY A 43 -13.01 -7.57 -19.56
CA GLY A 43 -13.54 -8.09 -20.81
C GLY A 43 -14.23 -9.44 -20.67
N GLU A 44 -14.58 -10.03 -21.80
CA GLU A 44 -15.37 -11.26 -21.89
C GLU A 44 -14.69 -12.29 -22.82
N PHE A 45 -15.07 -13.56 -22.69
CA PHE A 45 -14.53 -14.64 -23.54
C PHE A 45 -14.78 -14.36 -25.03
N PRO A 46 -13.79 -14.54 -25.93
CA PRO A 46 -12.45 -15.11 -25.71
C PRO A 46 -11.35 -14.10 -25.36
N SER A 47 -11.68 -12.81 -25.19
CA SER A 47 -10.74 -11.69 -25.06
C SER A 47 -10.58 -11.20 -23.61
N VAL A 48 -10.45 -12.13 -22.65
CA VAL A 48 -10.28 -11.79 -21.23
C VAL A 48 -8.85 -11.34 -20.95
N LYS A 49 -8.71 -10.22 -20.24
CA LYS A 49 -7.44 -9.74 -19.69
C LYS A 49 -7.49 -9.77 -18.16
N GLY A 50 -6.32 -9.67 -17.53
CA GLY A 50 -6.24 -9.63 -16.07
C GLY A 50 -4.99 -8.94 -15.52
N PHE A 51 -5.16 -8.36 -14.35
CA PHE A 51 -4.11 -7.72 -13.58
C PHE A 51 -4.27 -8.02 -12.10
N SER A 52 -3.18 -7.91 -11.35
CA SER A 52 -3.19 -8.00 -9.90
C SER A 52 -2.61 -6.73 -9.32
N TYR A 53 -3.16 -6.31 -8.18
CA TYR A 53 -2.67 -5.14 -7.46
C TYR A 53 -2.38 -5.50 -6.00
N SER A 54 -1.28 -4.95 -5.46
CA SER A 54 -0.92 -5.11 -4.05
C SER A 54 -1.26 -3.85 -3.28
N PHE A 55 -2.40 -3.88 -2.59
CA PHE A 55 -2.87 -2.80 -1.74
C PHE A 55 -2.01 -2.68 -0.47
N GLY A 56 -1.65 -1.45 -0.10
CA GLY A 56 -0.88 -1.13 1.10
C GLY A 56 -0.97 0.36 1.40
N CYS A 57 -0.41 0.81 2.53
CA CYS A 57 -0.31 2.24 2.82
C CYS A 57 0.60 2.93 1.79
N ASN A 58 0.07 3.96 1.13
CA ASN A 58 0.80 4.74 0.12
C ASN A 58 1.68 5.83 0.73
N HIS A 59 1.77 5.96 2.05
CA HIS A 59 2.56 6.99 2.75
C HIS A 59 2.42 8.40 2.14
N CYS A 60 1.17 8.79 1.85
CA CYS A 60 0.84 9.92 0.97
C CYS A 60 1.45 11.26 1.40
N ASP A 61 1.61 12.15 0.44
CA ASP A 61 2.08 13.51 0.71
C ASP A 61 1.06 14.32 1.50
N ASP A 62 -0.20 14.27 1.07
CA ASP A 62 -1.36 14.82 1.78
C ASP A 62 -2.09 13.77 2.60
N ALA A 63 -1.40 13.16 3.55
CA ALA A 63 -1.96 12.10 4.40
C ALA A 63 -3.16 12.57 5.25
N ILE A 64 -4.38 12.28 4.79
CA ILE A 64 -5.64 12.58 5.50
C ILE A 64 -5.66 11.92 6.89
N CYS A 65 -5.15 10.69 7.01
CA CYS A 65 -5.07 9.97 8.29
C CYS A 65 -4.21 10.69 9.34
N LEU A 66 -3.18 11.43 8.90
CA LEU A 66 -2.36 12.30 9.76
C LEU A 66 -3.17 13.52 10.17
N LYS A 67 -3.75 14.24 9.19
CA LYS A 67 -4.55 15.47 9.41
C LYS A 67 -5.70 15.25 10.40
N ASN A 68 -6.31 14.07 10.37
CA ASN A 68 -7.47 13.72 11.21
C ASN A 68 -7.12 13.04 12.53
N CYS A 69 -5.83 12.91 12.90
CA CYS A 69 -5.43 12.29 14.15
C CYS A 69 -5.45 13.33 15.30
N PRO A 70 -6.40 13.26 16.26
CA PRO A 70 -6.57 14.32 17.25
C PRO A 70 -5.44 14.37 18.30
N THR A 71 -4.69 13.28 18.47
CA THR A 71 -3.62 13.17 19.46
C THR A 71 -2.22 13.34 18.88
N GLY A 72 -2.10 13.55 17.57
CA GLY A 72 -0.81 13.56 16.89
C GLY A 72 -0.08 12.20 16.93
N ALA A 73 -0.82 11.10 17.10
CA ALA A 73 -0.26 9.75 17.07
C ALA A 73 0.27 9.38 15.67
N ILE A 74 -0.32 9.92 14.60
CA ILE A 74 0.16 9.72 13.23
C ILE A 74 0.97 10.95 12.82
N TYR A 75 2.16 10.73 12.27
CA TYR A 75 3.07 11.79 11.84
C TYR A 75 3.92 11.33 10.64
N LYS A 76 4.55 12.29 9.95
CA LYS A 76 5.54 12.01 8.90
C LYS A 76 6.93 11.94 9.53
N ALA A 77 7.59 10.80 9.42
CA ALA A 77 8.94 10.57 9.92
C ALA A 77 10.00 11.29 9.06
N ALA A 78 11.24 11.30 9.55
CA ALA A 78 12.35 11.97 8.87
C ALA A 78 12.62 11.43 7.46
N ASP A 79 12.37 10.14 7.23
CA ASP A 79 12.53 9.49 5.93
C ASP A 79 11.31 9.66 5.01
N GLY A 80 10.32 10.47 5.40
CA GLY A 80 9.10 10.71 4.63
C GLY A 80 7.98 9.69 4.86
N THR A 81 8.22 8.59 5.57
CA THR A 81 7.12 7.65 5.87
C THR A 81 6.11 8.26 6.83
N VAL A 82 4.83 8.15 6.47
CA VAL A 82 3.77 8.37 7.46
C VAL A 82 3.77 7.17 8.41
N ILE A 83 3.96 7.37 9.71
CA ILE A 83 4.01 6.30 10.73
C ILE A 83 3.11 6.64 11.91
N GLN A 84 2.96 5.71 12.85
CA GLN A 84 2.07 5.86 14.00
C GLN A 84 2.77 5.50 15.31
N ASP A 85 2.78 6.43 16.25
CA ASP A 85 3.15 6.23 17.65
C ASP A 85 1.97 5.59 18.39
N GLN A 86 2.16 4.34 18.80
CA GLN A 86 1.13 3.58 19.49
C GLN A 86 0.85 4.12 20.90
N SER A 87 1.82 4.78 21.55
CA SER A 87 1.65 5.33 22.90
C SER A 87 0.68 6.52 22.98
N LYS A 88 0.47 7.21 21.85
CA LYS A 88 -0.44 8.36 21.72
C LYS A 88 -1.80 7.99 21.15
N CYS A 89 -1.97 6.75 20.69
CA CYS A 89 -3.21 6.33 20.06
C CYS A 89 -4.30 6.11 21.11
N ILE A 90 -5.44 6.79 20.94
CA ILE A 90 -6.62 6.66 21.84
C ILE A 90 -7.73 5.79 21.22
N GLY A 91 -7.47 5.10 20.11
CA GLY A 91 -8.45 4.20 19.51
C GLY A 91 -9.67 4.88 18.87
N CYS A 92 -9.63 6.19 18.60
CA CYS A 92 -10.77 6.95 18.06
C CYS A 92 -11.19 6.59 16.63
N ARG A 93 -10.39 5.78 15.92
CA ARG A 93 -10.66 5.25 14.56
C ARG A 93 -10.80 6.28 13.44
N MET A 94 -10.58 7.57 13.70
CA MET A 94 -10.65 8.62 12.65
C MET A 94 -9.74 8.32 11.46
N CYS A 95 -8.53 7.80 11.71
CA CYS A 95 -7.61 7.40 10.65
C CYS A 95 -8.12 6.23 9.81
N VAL A 96 -8.83 5.27 10.43
CA VAL A 96 -9.43 4.11 9.76
C VAL A 96 -10.58 4.55 8.86
N MET A 97 -11.43 5.46 9.36
CA MET A 97 -12.61 5.94 8.63
C MET A 97 -12.29 6.92 7.50
N SER A 98 -11.17 7.64 7.59
CA SER A 98 -10.85 8.72 6.64
C SER A 98 -9.80 8.38 5.59
N CYS A 99 -9.13 7.24 5.69
CA CYS A 99 -8.17 6.83 4.66
C CYS A 99 -8.94 6.31 3.43
N PRO A 100 -8.85 6.96 2.25
CA PRO A 100 -9.62 6.53 1.07
C PRO A 100 -9.18 5.16 0.57
N TYR A 101 -7.96 4.72 0.92
CA TYR A 101 -7.41 3.41 0.57
C TYR A 101 -7.70 2.31 1.61
N GLY A 102 -8.38 2.60 2.72
CA GLY A 102 -8.72 1.61 3.75
C GLY A 102 -7.52 0.96 4.47
N GLN A 103 -6.40 1.68 4.60
CA GLN A 103 -5.11 1.09 5.02
C GLN A 103 -4.86 1.05 6.53
N PRO A 104 -5.22 2.08 7.33
CA PRO A 104 -5.22 1.94 8.78
C PRO A 104 -6.27 0.91 9.21
N LYS A 105 -5.88 0.00 10.09
CA LYS A 105 -6.75 -1.03 10.67
C LYS A 105 -6.95 -0.74 12.15
N TYR A 106 -8.12 -1.08 12.67
CA TYR A 106 -8.38 -1.02 14.11
C TYR A 106 -8.09 -2.38 14.73
N PHE A 107 -7.49 -2.40 15.92
CA PHE A 107 -7.22 -3.60 16.71
C PHE A 107 -8.14 -3.62 17.93
N PRO A 108 -9.30 -4.31 17.88
CA PRO A 108 -10.25 -4.35 18.98
C PRO A 108 -9.64 -4.81 20.29
N GLU A 109 -8.83 -5.86 20.25
CA GLU A 109 -8.17 -6.46 21.42
C GLU A 109 -7.21 -5.49 22.14
N LYS A 110 -6.69 -4.48 21.44
CA LYS A 110 -5.74 -3.52 21.98
C LYS A 110 -6.35 -2.13 22.22
N GLY A 111 -7.58 -1.89 21.76
CA GLY A 111 -8.22 -0.58 21.84
C GLY A 111 -7.52 0.52 21.03
N VAL A 112 -6.68 0.17 20.04
CA VAL A 112 -5.89 1.12 19.25
C VAL A 112 -5.94 0.81 17.76
N SER A 113 -5.54 1.77 16.92
CA SER A 113 -5.36 1.55 15.48
C SER A 113 -3.90 1.28 15.15
N GLY A 114 -3.65 0.66 13.99
CA GLY A 114 -2.31 0.56 13.41
C GLY A 114 -2.35 0.57 11.89
N LYS A 115 -1.18 0.74 11.28
CA LYS A 115 -1.03 0.80 9.83
C LYS A 115 0.38 0.37 9.44
N CYS A 116 0.58 0.08 8.16
CA CYS A 116 1.91 -0.09 7.58
C CYS A 116 2.80 1.13 7.90
N ASP A 117 4.02 0.85 8.35
CA ASP A 117 5.08 1.78 8.70
C ASP A 117 6.21 1.81 7.63
N GLY A 118 5.98 1.18 6.49
CA GLY A 118 7.01 0.96 5.48
C GLY A 118 8.16 0.09 6.00
N CYS A 119 7.94 -0.72 7.04
CA CYS A 119 8.97 -1.42 7.79
C CYS A 119 10.12 -0.50 8.25
N TYR A 120 9.76 0.68 8.78
CA TYR A 120 10.70 1.73 9.20
C TYR A 120 11.90 1.18 9.98
N GLY A 121 11.66 0.38 11.03
CA GLY A 121 12.75 -0.21 11.83
C GLY A 121 13.72 -1.09 11.01
N LEU A 122 13.21 -1.96 10.14
CA LEU A 122 14.06 -2.80 9.28
C LEU A 122 14.90 -1.95 8.32
N ARG A 123 14.33 -0.87 7.79
CA ARG A 123 15.06 0.02 6.88
C ARG A 123 16.15 0.83 7.60
N GLN A 124 15.95 1.18 8.86
CA GLN A 124 17.02 1.78 9.68
C GLN A 124 18.21 0.84 9.87
N GLU A 125 17.98 -0.48 9.80
CA GLU A 125 19.03 -1.51 9.85
C GLU A 125 19.57 -1.90 8.45
N GLY A 126 19.17 -1.18 7.40
CA GLY A 126 19.62 -1.43 6.02
C GLY A 126 18.87 -2.56 5.28
N ALA A 127 17.84 -3.14 5.88
CA ALA A 127 17.01 -4.16 5.24
C ALA A 127 15.85 -3.55 4.42
N GLN A 128 15.35 -4.30 3.45
CA GLN A 128 14.14 -3.90 2.70
C GLN A 128 12.87 -4.19 3.51
N PRO A 129 11.72 -3.53 3.18
CA PRO A 129 10.44 -3.93 3.75
C PRO A 129 10.15 -5.41 3.50
N ALA A 130 9.58 -6.09 4.49
CA ALA A 130 9.34 -7.54 4.43
C ALA A 130 8.53 -7.95 3.19
N CYS A 131 7.54 -7.14 2.79
CA CYS A 131 6.73 -7.38 1.60
C CYS A 131 7.49 -7.24 0.28
N VAL A 132 8.55 -6.42 0.24
CA VAL A 132 9.45 -6.30 -0.91
C VAL A 132 10.39 -7.51 -0.94
N ALA A 133 11.06 -7.80 0.17
CA ALA A 133 11.98 -8.93 0.29
C ALA A 133 11.30 -10.28 0.03
N GLY A 134 10.06 -10.44 0.49
CA GLY A 134 9.28 -11.66 0.33
C GLY A 134 8.52 -11.78 -0.99
N CYS A 135 8.68 -10.85 -1.93
CA CYS A 135 8.01 -10.94 -3.23
C CYS A 135 8.77 -11.92 -4.16
N PRO A 136 8.25 -13.13 -4.44
CA PRO A 136 8.99 -14.13 -5.23
C PRO A 136 9.21 -13.66 -6.67
N ASN A 137 8.29 -12.86 -7.21
CA ASN A 137 8.38 -12.35 -8.57
C ASN A 137 9.19 -11.06 -8.67
N ARG A 138 9.68 -10.50 -7.55
CA ARG A 138 10.29 -9.17 -7.43
C ARG A 138 9.48 -8.09 -8.15
N ALA A 139 8.17 -8.14 -7.95
CA ALA A 139 7.21 -7.19 -8.49
C ALA A 139 7.05 -5.94 -7.62
N LEU A 140 7.60 -5.94 -6.40
CA LEU A 140 7.54 -4.82 -5.47
C LEU A 140 8.93 -4.24 -5.24
N ASP A 141 9.00 -2.93 -5.06
CA ASP A 141 10.14 -2.21 -4.49
C ASP A 141 9.66 -1.10 -3.55
N PHE A 142 10.56 -0.50 -2.79
CA PHE A 142 10.25 0.60 -1.88
C PHE A 142 11.45 1.53 -1.73
N GLY A 143 11.22 2.83 -1.76
CA GLY A 143 12.28 3.82 -1.66
C GLY A 143 11.78 5.23 -1.91
N ASP A 144 12.72 6.15 -2.14
CA ASP A 144 12.41 7.50 -2.60
C ASP A 144 11.75 7.45 -3.99
N VAL A 145 10.69 8.23 -4.17
CA VAL A 145 9.87 8.20 -5.40
C VAL A 145 10.67 8.65 -6.62
N ASP A 146 11.57 9.63 -6.49
CA ASP A 146 12.37 10.11 -7.62
C ASP A 146 13.44 9.08 -8.01
N GLU A 147 14.07 8.44 -7.01
CA GLU A 147 15.00 7.33 -7.24
C GLU A 147 14.30 6.13 -7.92
N LEU A 148 13.08 5.80 -7.51
CA LEU A 148 12.30 4.74 -8.13
C LEU A 148 11.93 5.09 -9.59
N ARG A 149 11.57 6.33 -9.89
CA ARG A 149 11.35 6.79 -11.28
C ARG A 149 12.63 6.73 -12.11
N ALA A 150 13.77 7.11 -11.55
CA ALA A 150 15.06 6.99 -12.22
C ALA A 150 15.41 5.52 -12.53
N LYS A 151 15.11 4.61 -11.60
CA LYS A 151 15.40 3.18 -11.73
C LYS A 151 14.48 2.43 -12.69
N TYR A 152 13.17 2.70 -12.66
CA TYR A 152 12.16 1.94 -13.39
C TYR A 152 11.59 2.66 -14.63
N GLY A 153 12.00 3.91 -14.84
CA GLY A 153 11.54 4.78 -15.93
C GLY A 153 10.50 5.80 -15.46
N SER A 154 10.35 6.87 -16.25
CA SER A 154 9.44 7.97 -15.92
C SER A 154 7.97 7.67 -16.19
N ASN A 155 7.68 6.74 -17.12
CA ASN A 155 6.32 6.37 -17.52
C ASN A 155 5.69 5.37 -16.53
N LEU A 156 5.52 5.81 -15.30
CA LEU A 156 4.88 5.06 -14.20
C LEU A 156 3.64 5.81 -13.74
N ASP A 157 2.53 5.08 -13.65
CA ASP A 157 1.30 5.58 -13.07
C ASP A 157 1.47 5.81 -11.56
N ASN A 158 0.77 6.80 -11.03
CA ASN A 158 0.79 7.15 -9.61
C ASN A 158 -0.55 6.89 -8.90
N GLY A 159 -1.33 5.93 -9.39
CA GLY A 159 -2.57 5.50 -8.77
C GLY A 159 -3.85 5.93 -9.50
N THR A 160 -3.80 6.09 -10.83
CA THR A 160 -4.98 6.38 -11.65
C THR A 160 -5.73 5.13 -12.15
N ILE A 161 -5.29 3.93 -11.75
CA ILE A 161 -6.00 2.68 -12.07
C ILE A 161 -7.39 2.62 -11.43
N VAL A 162 -8.31 1.92 -12.07
CA VAL A 162 -9.75 1.87 -11.72
C VAL A 162 -10.05 1.40 -10.29
N VAL A 163 -9.15 0.60 -9.71
CA VAL A 163 -9.33 0.00 -8.38
C VAL A 163 -8.83 0.90 -7.24
N LEU A 164 -8.37 2.12 -7.56
CA LEU A 164 -7.88 3.08 -6.58
C LEU A 164 -8.74 4.35 -6.59
N PRO A 165 -8.89 5.01 -5.42
CA PRO A 165 -9.34 6.39 -5.33
C PRO A 165 -8.47 7.33 -6.16
N SER A 166 -9.00 8.52 -6.46
CA SER A 166 -8.26 9.52 -7.24
C SER A 166 -6.96 9.92 -6.53
N PRO A 167 -5.81 9.96 -7.24
CA PRO A 167 -4.55 10.36 -6.63
C PRO A 167 -4.56 11.82 -6.18
N GLU A 168 -5.40 12.68 -6.75
CA GLU A 168 -5.56 14.09 -6.37
C GLU A 168 -6.09 14.27 -4.93
N GLU A 169 -6.72 13.25 -4.35
CA GLU A 169 -7.25 13.33 -2.98
C GLU A 169 -6.14 13.38 -1.93
N THR A 170 -5.01 12.73 -2.17
CA THR A 170 -3.95 12.56 -1.15
C THR A 170 -2.52 12.66 -1.66
N HIS A 171 -2.30 12.74 -2.97
CA HIS A 171 -0.98 12.64 -3.60
C HIS A 171 -0.23 11.39 -3.09
N PRO A 172 -0.70 10.17 -3.42
CA PRO A 172 -0.16 8.94 -2.89
C PRO A 172 1.25 8.66 -3.42
N ASN A 173 2.14 8.17 -2.55
CA ASN A 173 3.49 7.75 -2.93
C ASN A 173 3.47 6.27 -3.36
N ILE A 174 2.88 6.03 -4.53
CA ILE A 174 2.84 4.73 -5.21
C ILE A 174 3.25 4.95 -6.67
N LEU A 175 4.08 4.05 -7.20
CA LEU A 175 4.43 4.01 -8.61
C LEU A 175 4.06 2.65 -9.18
N ILE A 176 3.39 2.63 -10.32
CA ILE A 176 2.86 1.41 -10.91
C ILE A 176 3.35 1.33 -12.35
N LYS A 177 4.04 0.23 -12.68
CA LYS A 177 4.20 -0.19 -14.08
C LYS A 177 2.94 -0.95 -14.46
N THR A 178 2.02 -0.21 -15.05
CA THR A 178 0.63 -0.61 -15.22
C THR A 178 0.41 -1.47 -16.45
N LYS A 179 -0.50 -2.44 -16.35
CA LYS A 179 -1.12 -3.07 -17.51
C LYS A 179 -2.25 -2.19 -18.01
N GLU A 180 -2.37 -2.03 -19.32
CA GLU A 180 -3.40 -1.19 -19.95
C GLU A 180 -4.83 -1.54 -19.49
N CYS A 181 -5.14 -2.82 -19.26
CA CYS A 181 -6.46 -3.24 -18.78
C CYS A 181 -6.81 -2.72 -17.38
N ALA A 182 -5.83 -2.29 -16.57
CA ALA A 182 -6.09 -1.78 -15.23
C ALA A 182 -6.78 -0.40 -15.20
N PHE A 183 -6.89 0.27 -16.34
CA PHE A 183 -7.67 1.51 -16.49
C PHE A 183 -9.14 1.26 -16.86
N SER A 184 -9.53 0.00 -17.11
CA SER A 184 -10.87 -0.33 -17.59
C SER A 184 -11.90 -0.32 -16.46
N GLU A 185 -12.99 0.43 -16.64
CA GLU A 185 -14.12 0.46 -15.70
C GLU A 185 -14.82 -0.90 -15.54
N ASP A 186 -14.72 -1.77 -16.54
CA ASP A 186 -15.26 -3.14 -16.52
C ASP A 186 -14.47 -4.13 -15.63
N ALA A 187 -13.47 -3.67 -14.88
CA ALA A 187 -12.68 -4.54 -14.01
C ALA A 187 -13.54 -5.18 -12.90
N ARG A 188 -13.48 -6.51 -12.80
CA ARG A 188 -14.18 -7.28 -11.76
C ARG A 188 -13.18 -7.99 -10.88
N GLU A 189 -13.31 -7.84 -9.56
CA GLU A 189 -12.47 -8.55 -8.61
C GLU A 189 -12.75 -10.04 -8.66
N LEU A 190 -11.68 -10.82 -8.60
CA LEU A 190 -11.72 -12.27 -8.54
C LEU A 190 -11.79 -12.74 -7.09
N THR A 191 -13.00 -13.13 -6.68
CA THR A 191 -13.32 -13.64 -5.34
C THR A 191 -13.63 -15.14 -5.42
N TRP A 192 -12.60 -15.98 -5.56
CA TRP A 192 -12.73 -17.44 -5.42
C TRP A 192 -12.28 -17.90 -4.04
#